data_AF-A0A1S7RU19-F1
#
_entry.id   AF-A0A1S7RU19-F1
#
_cell.length_a   1.000
_cell.length_b   1.000
_cell.length_c   1.000
_cell.angle_alpha   90.00
_cell.angle_beta   90.00
_cell.angle_gamma   90.00
#
_symmetry.space_group_name_H-M   'P 1'
#
loop_
_entity.id
_entity.type
_entity.pdbx_description
1 polymer ?
#
loop_
_entity_poly.entity_id
_entity_poly.type
_entity_poly.pdbx_seq_one_letter_code
_entity_poly.pdbx_strand_id
1 'polypeptide(L)'
;MTALYTSGTISLVNGSAVITGIDTAWKTALIVGGTVHVEAEGNPLPILPDDSAGASEHPITDTEMTAAIKWQGLTGTYKYALVRENTYTEAQAANSVKIAELLQRLNHPTIAAIAGVQGQQDHLILLTGASTATIIPRTALIQGIEADATVETPAGLATYESEAAGFIVLVSNAGDQRAALYFKVSATAGDWSDPAFLTGEKGDQGNIGPTGIRWAGVWNNVDAYAKNDVVRNNKSAWIALRANTNVAPPVLPTEANDDWELFARAGVDGTGVGDVVGPENAIAGDFVQFSGTTGKEIGTAQMGSPALVGRVSAGVGPVERLTVAQVRAAIGIRDILTENRNYYVRAGGNNANAGTENTDAGAWATLQYAYDFIANKLDLNGFDVTINMADGYHAAPLTVAKRLLGNNRVFIRGNVANPANCFLEVTNNNCIVNSCPGFTVNVGGVRFSALNVGSCLFANGGDIQLGANSLFAGALGGDHFIAINGGTISITANYTVAGGCVNHWHAYGFGQIICQNVTITISAPIGVTRWCGVATGLLTSTGCTFTNKANVAGATYLVHRNGCVIVEGAGANYFPGTIAGTVATGGQYV
;
A
#
# COMPACT_ATOMS: atom_id res chain seq x y z
N MET A 1 -10.97 -4.18 26.60
CA MET A 1 -10.99 -5.62 26.90
C MET A 1 -9.56 -5.99 27.28
N THR A 2 -9.28 -6.20 28.56
CA THR A 2 -7.93 -6.50 29.05
C THR A 2 -7.52 -7.86 28.51
N ALA A 3 -6.58 -7.88 27.58
CA ALA A 3 -6.15 -9.11 26.93
C ALA A 3 -5.13 -9.81 27.84
N LEU A 4 -5.46 -11.03 28.25
CA LEU A 4 -4.61 -11.86 29.10
C LEU A 4 -3.51 -12.51 28.24
N TYR A 5 -2.30 -12.61 28.80
CA TYR A 5 -1.18 -13.35 28.22
C TYR A 5 -0.88 -14.58 29.07
N THR A 6 -0.89 -15.77 28.47
CA THR A 6 -0.78 -17.06 29.19
C THR A 6 0.17 -18.05 28.51
N SER A 7 1.01 -17.59 27.56
CA SER A 7 1.93 -18.48 26.84
C SER A 7 3.12 -18.86 27.73
N GLY A 8 3.55 -20.12 27.63
CA GLY A 8 4.68 -20.64 28.38
C GLY A 8 4.40 -20.86 29.86
N THR A 9 5.47 -21.05 30.63
CA THR A 9 5.44 -21.16 32.10
C THR A 9 6.45 -20.21 32.72
N ILE A 10 6.31 -19.96 34.02
CA ILE A 10 7.27 -19.16 34.79
C ILE A 10 7.92 -19.98 35.89
N SER A 11 9.22 -19.82 36.04
CA SER A 11 10.00 -20.31 37.17
C SER A 11 10.14 -19.19 38.19
N LEU A 12 9.74 -19.47 39.43
CA LEU A 12 9.76 -18.53 40.54
C LEU A 12 10.55 -19.11 41.70
N VAL A 13 11.34 -18.27 42.36
CA VAL A 13 12.10 -18.62 43.57
C VAL A 13 11.51 -17.86 44.75
N ASN A 14 11.19 -18.57 45.84
CA ASN A 14 10.70 -17.95 47.07
C ASN A 14 11.69 -16.89 47.57
N GLY A 15 11.18 -15.68 47.86
CA GLY A 15 11.98 -14.55 48.29
C GLY A 15 12.69 -13.77 47.17
N SER A 16 12.49 -14.14 45.90
CA SER A 16 13.02 -13.41 44.74
C SER A 16 11.95 -12.55 44.06
N ALA A 17 12.39 -11.45 43.44
CA ALA A 17 11.56 -10.60 42.58
C ALA A 17 11.72 -10.97 41.09
N VAL A 18 12.66 -11.84 40.74
CA VAL A 18 12.93 -12.25 39.36
C VAL A 18 11.90 -13.29 38.92
N ILE A 19 11.31 -13.05 37.75
CA ILE A 19 10.40 -13.98 37.07
C ILE A 19 11.11 -14.48 35.82
N THR A 20 11.45 -15.76 35.78
CA THR A 20 12.09 -16.39 34.61
C THR A 20 11.04 -17.14 33.80
N GLY A 21 10.82 -16.73 32.57
CA GLY A 21 9.90 -17.36 31.64
C GLY A 21 10.53 -18.50 30.83
N ILE A 22 9.74 -19.53 30.56
CA ILE A 22 10.05 -20.64 29.67
C ILE A 22 8.99 -20.62 28.55
N ASP A 23 9.43 -20.44 27.30
CA ASP A 23 8.58 -20.33 26.10
C ASP A 23 7.54 -19.17 26.16
N THR A 24 7.93 -18.07 26.81
CA THR A 24 7.03 -16.96 27.17
C THR A 24 7.01 -15.78 26.21
N ALA A 25 8.04 -15.58 25.37
CA ALA A 25 8.10 -14.56 24.31
C ALA A 25 7.54 -13.16 24.68
N TRP A 26 7.83 -12.66 25.89
CA TRP A 26 7.18 -11.46 26.43
C TRP A 26 7.51 -10.16 25.70
N LYS A 27 8.77 -9.98 25.29
CA LYS A 27 9.20 -8.79 24.53
C LYS A 27 8.58 -8.80 23.14
N THR A 28 8.54 -9.97 22.51
CA THR A 28 7.89 -10.21 21.21
C THR A 28 6.38 -9.94 21.28
N ALA A 29 5.75 -10.25 22.41
CA ALA A 29 4.34 -9.95 22.68
C ALA A 29 4.06 -8.48 23.04
N LEU A 30 5.09 -7.62 23.02
CA LEU A 30 5.01 -6.18 23.34
C LEU A 30 4.43 -5.91 24.74
N ILE A 31 4.76 -6.76 25.71
CA ILE A 31 4.43 -6.52 27.11
C ILE A 31 5.35 -5.41 27.63
N VAL A 32 4.74 -4.34 28.15
CA VAL A 32 5.46 -3.19 28.73
C VAL A 32 5.18 -3.01 30.23
N GLY A 33 4.19 -3.72 30.75
CA GLY A 33 3.72 -3.63 32.15
C GLY A 33 2.56 -4.58 32.42
N GLY A 34 2.11 -4.63 33.68
CA GLY A 34 0.97 -5.46 34.10
C GLY A 34 1.12 -6.17 35.45
N THR A 35 0.27 -7.17 35.68
CA THR A 35 0.33 -8.02 36.89
C THR A 35 0.26 -9.48 36.50
N VAL A 36 1.25 -10.25 36.95
CA VAL A 36 1.32 -11.70 36.82
C VAL A 36 0.53 -12.36 37.95
N HIS A 37 -0.42 -13.21 37.58
CA HIS A 37 -1.15 -14.10 38.48
C HIS A 37 -0.68 -15.53 38.27
N VAL A 38 -0.23 -16.19 39.33
CA VAL A 38 0.37 -17.53 39.28
C VAL A 38 -0.68 -18.58 39.66
N GLU A 39 -0.72 -19.71 38.96
CA GLU A 39 -1.59 -20.85 39.29
C GLU A 39 -0.99 -21.69 40.43
N ALA A 40 -0.77 -21.06 41.58
CA ALA A 40 -0.23 -21.63 42.81
C ALA A 40 -0.59 -20.75 44.03
N GLU A 41 -0.44 -21.29 45.24
CA GLU A 41 -0.62 -20.51 46.47
C GLU A 41 0.53 -19.50 46.64
N GLY A 42 0.20 -18.20 46.64
CA GLY A 42 1.16 -17.10 46.74
C GLY A 42 0.54 -15.73 46.44
N ASN A 43 1.38 -14.70 46.29
CA ASN A 43 0.95 -13.32 46.04
C ASN A 43 0.97 -12.95 44.55
N PRO A 44 0.06 -12.10 44.06
CA PRO A 44 0.18 -11.55 42.71
C PRO A 44 1.49 -10.77 42.56
N LEU A 45 2.05 -10.75 41.35
CA LEU A 45 3.33 -10.11 41.06
C LEU A 45 3.14 -8.98 40.04
N PRO A 46 2.93 -7.72 40.51
CA PRO A 46 2.99 -6.55 39.65
C PRO A 46 4.39 -6.42 39.06
N ILE A 47 4.50 -6.23 37.74
CA ILE A 47 5.78 -6.17 37.05
C ILE A 47 6.29 -4.73 37.00
N LEU A 48 7.59 -4.54 37.16
CA LEU A 48 8.19 -3.22 37.00
C LEU A 48 8.10 -2.79 35.52
N PRO A 49 7.92 -1.49 35.24
CA PRO A 49 7.92 -0.97 33.88
C PRO A 49 9.23 -1.33 33.16
N ASP A 50 9.14 -1.61 31.86
CA ASP A 50 10.32 -1.87 31.04
C ASP A 50 11.20 -0.62 30.93
N ASP A 51 12.33 -0.61 31.63
CA ASP A 51 13.30 0.48 31.66
C ASP A 51 14.54 0.21 30.80
N SER A 52 14.43 -0.67 29.79
CA SER A 52 15.50 -1.06 28.85
C SER A 52 16.29 0.11 28.20
N ALA A 53 15.83 1.36 28.33
CA ALA A 53 16.49 2.57 27.84
C ALA A 53 17.03 3.51 28.95
N GLY A 54 16.91 3.16 30.23
CA GLY A 54 17.29 3.95 31.41
C GLY A 54 18.30 3.23 32.32
N ALA A 55 18.83 3.95 33.32
CA ALA A 55 19.93 3.50 34.18
C ALA A 55 19.52 2.54 35.33
N SER A 56 18.39 1.85 35.21
CA SER A 56 17.89 0.89 36.20
C SER A 56 17.80 -0.49 35.52
N GLU A 57 18.27 -1.53 36.20
CA GLU A 57 18.62 -2.83 35.59
C GLU A 57 17.42 -3.79 35.46
N HIS A 58 16.25 -3.35 34.95
CA HIS A 58 15.03 -4.20 34.92
C HIS A 58 14.45 -4.40 33.50
N PRO A 59 15.23 -4.92 32.53
CA PRO A 59 14.72 -5.15 31.18
C PRO A 59 13.64 -6.22 31.17
N ILE A 60 12.52 -5.94 30.47
CA ILE A 60 11.60 -7.01 30.07
C ILE A 60 12.16 -7.65 28.80
N THR A 61 12.56 -8.91 28.91
CA THR A 61 13.04 -9.74 27.79
C THR A 61 12.00 -10.81 27.44
N ASP A 62 12.25 -11.63 26.42
CA ASP A 62 11.34 -12.71 26.07
C ASP A 62 11.19 -13.78 27.17
N THR A 63 12.14 -13.86 28.11
CA THR A 63 12.26 -14.92 29.11
C THR A 63 12.58 -14.41 30.52
N GLU A 64 12.62 -13.10 30.75
CA GLU A 64 12.93 -12.55 32.07
C GLU A 64 12.24 -11.20 32.27
N MET A 65 11.68 -11.01 33.47
CA MET A 65 11.18 -9.72 33.95
C MET A 65 11.29 -9.65 35.48
N THR A 66 11.20 -8.43 36.03
CA THR A 66 11.30 -8.20 37.47
C THR A 66 9.96 -7.72 38.04
N ALA A 67 9.51 -8.36 39.11
CA ALA A 67 8.33 -7.94 39.87
C ALA A 67 8.68 -6.83 40.87
N ALA A 68 7.71 -5.97 41.18
CA ALA A 68 7.85 -4.94 42.21
C ALA A 68 7.94 -5.52 43.63
N ILE A 69 7.44 -6.74 43.83
CA ILE A 69 7.46 -7.44 45.12
C ILE A 69 7.98 -8.87 44.97
N LYS A 70 8.56 -9.40 46.05
CA LYS A 70 9.14 -10.76 46.08
C LYS A 70 8.06 -11.83 46.15
N TRP A 71 8.24 -12.93 45.42
CA TRP A 71 7.37 -14.10 45.47
C TRP A 71 7.39 -14.78 46.84
N GLN A 72 6.22 -14.98 47.43
CA GLN A 72 6.04 -15.59 48.76
C GLN A 72 5.61 -17.06 48.70
N GLY A 73 5.23 -17.58 47.53
CA GLY A 73 4.87 -18.98 47.34
C GLY A 73 6.09 -19.89 47.24
N LEU A 74 5.87 -21.21 47.14
CA LEU A 74 6.96 -22.18 47.03
C LEU A 74 7.80 -21.96 45.75
N THR A 75 9.10 -22.28 45.81
CA THR A 75 9.97 -22.28 44.63
C THR A 75 9.53 -23.39 43.67
N GLY A 76 9.34 -23.06 42.40
CA GLY A 76 8.87 -24.01 41.41
C GLY A 76 8.55 -23.38 40.05
N THR A 77 8.06 -24.20 39.12
CA THR A 77 7.61 -23.77 37.79
C THR A 77 6.10 -23.86 37.70
N TYR A 78 5.47 -22.78 37.27
CA TYR A 78 4.02 -22.61 37.34
C TYR A 78 3.44 -22.09 36.03
N LYS A 79 2.16 -22.38 35.80
CA LYS A 79 1.35 -21.65 34.84
C LYS A 79 0.98 -20.29 35.42
N TYR A 80 0.72 -19.33 34.55
CA TYR A 80 0.38 -17.97 34.94
C TYR A 80 -0.58 -17.32 33.95
N ALA A 81 -1.23 -16.25 34.40
CA ALA A 81 -1.94 -15.32 33.56
C ALA A 81 -1.42 -13.90 33.85
N LEU A 82 -0.88 -13.25 32.82
CA LEU A 82 -0.46 -11.86 32.88
C LEU A 82 -1.57 -10.97 32.33
N VAL A 83 -2.03 -10.04 33.16
CA VAL A 83 -2.88 -8.94 32.72
C VAL A 83 -1.98 -7.90 32.06
N ARG A 84 -1.97 -7.85 30.71
CA ARG A 84 -1.00 -7.03 29.97
C ARG A 84 -1.38 -5.56 29.91
N GLU A 85 -0.40 -4.68 30.09
CA GLU A 85 -0.42 -3.33 29.56
C GLU A 85 0.32 -3.33 28.21
N ASN A 86 -0.29 -2.75 27.19
CA ASN A 86 0.29 -2.62 25.85
C ASN A 86 0.27 -1.15 25.41
N THR A 87 1.09 -0.80 24.43
CA THR A 87 1.19 0.55 23.85
C THR A 87 -0.16 1.12 23.39
N TYR A 88 -1.10 0.26 23.00
CA TYR A 88 -2.47 0.64 22.65
C TYR A 88 -3.28 1.18 23.85
N THR A 89 -3.12 0.57 25.03
CA THR A 89 -3.83 0.99 26.24
C THR A 89 -3.27 2.30 26.79
N GLU A 90 -1.94 2.48 26.73
CA GLU A 90 -1.28 3.77 27.03
C GLU A 90 -1.73 4.87 26.07
N ALA A 91 -1.81 4.57 24.76
CA ALA A 91 -2.29 5.52 23.75
C ALA A 91 -3.77 5.90 23.97
N GLN A 92 -4.62 4.95 24.38
CA GLN A 92 -6.04 5.24 24.69
C GLN A 92 -6.18 6.13 25.93
N ALA A 93 -5.36 5.92 26.96
CA ALA A 93 -5.32 6.78 28.14
C ALA A 93 -4.82 8.20 27.77
N ALA A 94 -3.72 8.30 27.01
CA ALA A 94 -3.17 9.58 26.56
C ALA A 94 -4.15 10.36 25.65
N ASN A 95 -4.84 9.67 24.75
CA ASN A 95 -5.87 10.28 23.90
C ASN A 95 -7.06 10.78 24.72
N SER A 96 -7.48 10.03 25.74
CA SER A 96 -8.59 10.44 26.61
C SER A 96 -8.24 11.70 27.42
N VAL A 97 -7.00 11.82 27.91
CA VAL A 97 -6.51 13.03 28.59
C VAL A 97 -6.49 14.23 27.64
N LYS A 98 -5.93 14.07 26.42
CA LYS A 98 -5.88 15.15 25.43
C LYS A 98 -7.27 15.60 24.97
N ILE A 99 -8.21 14.67 24.83
CA ILE A 99 -9.60 14.99 24.51
C ILE A 99 -10.26 15.78 25.65
N ALA A 100 -10.01 15.39 26.91
CA ALA A 100 -10.51 16.14 28.07
C ALA A 100 -9.91 17.56 28.14
N GLU A 101 -8.61 17.72 27.88
CA GLU A 101 -7.95 19.03 27.82
C GLU A 101 -8.52 19.91 26.70
N LEU A 102 -8.75 19.33 25.51
CA LEU A 102 -9.38 20.06 24.40
C LEU A 102 -10.81 20.46 24.74
N LEU A 103 -11.58 19.58 25.37
CA LEU A 103 -12.95 19.87 25.80
C LEU A 103 -12.98 21.01 26.84
N GLN A 104 -12.04 21.00 27.79
CA GLN A 104 -11.90 22.07 28.79
C GLN A 104 -11.51 23.41 28.16
N ARG A 105 -10.62 23.39 27.16
CA ARG A 105 -10.22 24.59 26.41
C ARG A 105 -11.36 25.14 25.55
N LEU A 106 -12.18 24.28 24.95
CA LEU A 106 -13.34 24.68 24.15
C LEU A 106 -14.49 25.20 25.03
N ASN A 107 -14.69 24.63 26.22
CA ASN A 107 -15.64 25.13 27.22
C ASN A 107 -15.12 26.35 28.01
N HIS A 108 -14.10 27.05 27.51
CA HIS A 108 -13.59 28.24 28.17
C HIS A 108 -14.65 29.36 28.14
N PRO A 109 -14.92 30.04 29.27
CA PRO A 109 -16.02 31.00 29.37
C PRO A 109 -15.92 32.19 28.40
N THR A 110 -14.70 32.57 28.00
CA THR A 110 -14.48 33.60 26.96
C THR A 110 -14.93 33.14 25.56
N ILE A 111 -14.71 31.87 25.20
CA ILE A 111 -15.15 31.33 23.90
C ILE A 111 -16.67 31.23 23.88
N ALA A 112 -17.28 30.80 24.98
CA ALA A 112 -18.73 30.80 25.15
C ALA A 112 -19.32 32.22 25.06
N ALA A 113 -18.65 33.23 25.65
CA ALA A 113 -19.06 34.62 25.55
C ALA A 113 -19.03 35.15 24.11
N ILE A 114 -17.97 34.83 23.35
CA ILE A 114 -17.85 35.21 21.93
C ILE A 114 -18.92 34.50 21.08
N ALA A 115 -19.15 33.21 21.32
CA ALA A 115 -20.15 32.42 20.60
C ALA A 115 -21.59 32.91 20.84
N GLY A 116 -21.85 33.58 21.97
CA GLY A 116 -23.14 34.18 22.30
C GLY A 116 -23.42 35.52 21.62
N VAL A 117 -22.44 36.14 20.95
CA VAL A 117 -22.63 37.43 20.29
C VAL A 117 -23.20 37.24 18.88
N GLN A 118 -24.24 38.00 18.53
CA GLN A 118 -24.81 38.00 17.19
C GLN A 118 -23.90 38.80 16.23
N GLY A 119 -23.31 38.13 15.25
CA GLY A 119 -22.44 38.79 14.26
C GLY A 119 -23.18 39.83 13.42
N GLN A 120 -22.57 41.00 13.25
CA GLN A 120 -23.03 42.07 12.37
C GLN A 120 -21.91 42.47 11.40
N GLN A 121 -22.29 42.90 10.19
CA GLN A 121 -21.32 43.35 9.18
C GLN A 121 -20.56 44.60 9.67
N ASP A 122 -19.26 44.68 9.38
CA ASP A 122 -18.39 45.79 9.78
C ASP A 122 -18.27 46.08 11.28
N HIS A 123 -18.47 45.05 12.12
CA HIS A 123 -18.26 45.13 13.57
C HIS A 123 -17.09 44.25 14.04
N LEU A 124 -16.43 44.68 15.11
CA LEU A 124 -15.37 43.95 15.81
C LEU A 124 -15.91 43.43 17.14
N ILE A 125 -15.50 42.22 17.53
CA ILE A 125 -15.83 41.67 18.84
C ILE A 125 -14.90 42.30 19.89
N LEU A 126 -15.50 42.89 20.92
CA LEU A 126 -14.80 43.46 22.07
C LEU A 126 -15.11 42.62 23.31
N LEU A 127 -14.07 42.14 23.99
CA LEU A 127 -14.22 41.52 25.29
C LEU A 127 -14.41 42.61 26.35
N THR A 128 -15.54 42.57 27.04
CA THR A 128 -15.89 43.52 28.11
C THR A 128 -15.56 42.97 29.51
N GLY A 129 -15.04 41.75 29.59
CA GLY A 129 -14.63 41.06 30.80
C GLY A 129 -14.16 39.62 30.50
N ALA A 130 -13.71 38.89 31.53
CA ALA A 130 -13.16 37.53 31.36
C ALA A 130 -14.14 36.52 30.74
N SER A 131 -15.45 36.77 30.89
CA SER A 131 -16.54 35.91 30.42
C SER A 131 -17.66 36.70 29.72
N THR A 132 -17.38 37.92 29.23
CA THR A 132 -18.37 38.76 28.54
C THR A 132 -17.78 39.38 27.27
N ALA A 133 -18.58 39.41 26.21
CA ALA A 133 -18.20 39.95 24.91
C ALA A 133 -19.37 40.73 24.32
N THR A 134 -19.05 41.76 23.54
CA THR A 134 -19.98 42.55 22.75
C THR A 134 -19.42 42.79 21.35
N ILE A 135 -20.18 43.42 20.47
CA ILE A 135 -19.70 43.93 19.19
C ILE A 135 -19.70 45.46 19.20
N ILE A 136 -18.69 46.04 18.55
CA ILE A 136 -18.57 47.48 18.29
C ILE A 136 -18.37 47.71 16.79
N PRO A 137 -18.97 48.75 16.19
CA PRO A 137 -18.75 49.05 14.77
C PRO A 137 -17.30 49.47 14.55
N ARG A 138 -16.74 49.15 13.37
CA ARG A 138 -15.37 49.58 13.00
C ARG A 138 -15.21 51.11 13.07
N THR A 139 -16.28 51.86 12.84
CA THR A 139 -16.30 53.33 12.90
C THR A 139 -15.99 53.87 14.29
N ALA A 140 -16.36 53.15 15.36
CA ALA A 140 -16.10 53.57 16.74
C ALA A 140 -14.60 53.57 17.12
N LEU A 141 -13.73 52.91 16.33
CA LEU A 141 -12.27 52.91 16.56
C LEU A 141 -11.53 54.04 15.85
N ILE A 142 -12.18 54.69 14.88
CA ILE A 142 -11.58 55.76 14.06
C ILE A 142 -12.15 57.14 14.36
N GLN A 143 -13.29 57.23 15.07
CA GLN A 143 -13.85 58.49 15.55
C GLN A 143 -13.41 58.72 17.00
N GLY A 144 -12.49 59.66 17.22
CA GLY A 144 -12.03 60.03 18.57
C GLY A 144 -13.04 60.84 19.39
N ILE A 145 -14.09 61.35 18.75
CA ILE A 145 -15.21 62.10 19.36
C ILE A 145 -16.46 61.94 18.47
N GLU A 146 -17.61 61.65 19.08
CA GLU A 146 -18.92 61.61 18.40
C GLU A 146 -19.63 62.93 18.68
N ALA A 147 -20.05 63.64 17.62
CA ALA A 147 -20.89 64.84 17.74
C ALA A 147 -22.36 64.44 17.57
N ASP A 148 -23.24 65.04 18.37
CA ASP A 148 -24.68 64.77 18.31
C ASP A 148 -25.35 65.35 17.05
N ALA A 149 -24.75 66.41 16.48
CA ALA A 149 -25.19 66.99 15.21
C ALA A 149 -24.02 67.60 14.41
N THR A 150 -24.26 67.90 13.13
CA THR A 150 -23.30 68.61 12.27
C THR A 150 -23.99 69.75 11.52
N VAL A 151 -23.35 70.92 11.47
CA VAL A 151 -23.83 72.09 10.74
C VAL A 151 -22.70 72.74 9.94
N GLU A 152 -23.03 73.42 8.86
CA GLU A 152 -22.01 74.04 7.98
C GLU A 152 -21.32 75.26 8.61
N THR A 153 -22.06 76.09 9.33
CA THR A 153 -21.57 77.34 9.92
C THR A 153 -22.15 77.56 11.32
N PRO A 154 -21.56 78.43 12.17
CA PRO A 154 -22.07 78.69 13.52
C PRO A 154 -23.52 79.16 13.57
N ALA A 155 -24.03 79.77 12.49
CA ALA A 155 -25.44 80.15 12.38
C ALA A 155 -26.40 78.95 12.48
N GLY A 156 -25.95 77.75 12.11
CA GLY A 156 -26.72 76.52 12.22
C GLY A 156 -26.97 76.05 13.66
N LEU A 157 -26.17 76.52 14.63
CA LEU A 157 -26.34 76.21 16.06
C LEU A 157 -27.69 76.66 16.60
N ALA A 158 -28.29 77.69 15.98
CA ALA A 158 -29.62 78.19 16.31
C ALA A 158 -30.73 77.12 16.23
N THR A 159 -30.50 76.05 15.46
CA THR A 159 -31.42 74.90 15.33
C THR A 159 -31.46 74.05 16.60
N TYR A 160 -30.38 74.06 17.39
CA TYR A 160 -30.16 73.18 18.56
C TYR A 160 -30.17 73.95 19.89
N GLU A 161 -30.81 75.12 19.92
CA GLU A 161 -30.78 76.01 21.09
C GLU A 161 -31.53 75.47 22.31
N SER A 162 -32.48 74.56 22.09
CA SER A 162 -33.26 73.90 23.14
C SER A 162 -32.60 72.65 23.71
N GLU A 163 -31.43 72.25 23.19
CA GLU A 163 -30.76 71.03 23.64
C GLU A 163 -30.13 71.19 25.03
N ALA A 164 -29.96 70.07 25.73
CA ALA A 164 -29.43 70.04 27.09
C ALA A 164 -27.93 70.35 27.14
N ALA A 165 -27.44 70.76 28.32
CA ALA A 165 -26.02 70.93 28.57
C ALA A 165 -25.25 69.63 28.25
N GLY A 166 -24.16 69.75 27.50
CA GLY A 166 -23.34 68.63 27.04
C GLY A 166 -23.59 68.20 25.59
N PHE A 167 -24.61 68.72 24.90
CA PHE A 167 -24.85 68.46 23.48
C PHE A 167 -23.71 69.02 22.62
N ILE A 168 -23.16 68.20 21.71
CA ILE A 168 -21.97 68.52 20.91
C ILE A 168 -22.38 68.71 19.45
N VAL A 169 -22.05 69.86 18.86
CA VAL A 169 -22.25 70.11 17.44
C VAL A 169 -20.92 70.30 16.74
N LEU A 170 -20.68 69.53 15.67
CA LEU A 170 -19.59 69.76 14.73
C LEU A 170 -19.98 70.84 13.74
N VAL A 171 -19.23 71.94 13.72
CA VAL A 171 -19.39 73.01 12.75
C VAL A 171 -18.29 72.88 11.70
N SER A 172 -18.66 72.61 10.44
CA SER A 172 -17.72 72.37 9.32
C SER A 172 -16.81 73.57 9.04
N ASN A 173 -17.36 74.79 9.15
CA ASN A 173 -16.63 76.03 8.97
C ASN A 173 -17.04 77.03 10.06
N ALA A 174 -16.23 77.14 11.11
CA ALA A 174 -16.47 78.04 12.23
C ALA A 174 -16.22 79.54 11.90
N GLY A 175 -15.99 79.89 10.63
CA GLY A 175 -15.83 81.26 10.13
C GLY A 175 -14.51 81.51 9.39
N ASP A 176 -13.55 80.58 9.50
CA ASP A 176 -12.18 80.69 9.01
C ASP A 176 -11.75 79.46 8.18
N GLN A 177 -12.72 78.73 7.63
CA GLN A 177 -12.55 77.46 6.92
C GLN A 177 -11.99 76.32 7.80
N ARG A 178 -12.06 76.46 9.12
CA ARG A 178 -11.71 75.38 10.06
C ARG A 178 -12.97 74.74 10.63
N ALA A 179 -12.90 73.43 10.83
CA ALA A 179 -13.92 72.71 11.58
C ALA A 179 -13.67 72.88 13.08
N ALA A 180 -14.75 73.08 13.85
CA ALA A 180 -14.70 73.17 15.31
C ALA A 180 -15.89 72.48 15.95
N LEU A 181 -15.70 72.01 17.18
CA LEU A 181 -16.79 71.54 18.03
C LEU A 181 -17.29 72.66 18.93
N TYR A 182 -18.61 72.70 19.10
CA TYR A 182 -19.29 73.56 20.06
C TYR A 182 -20.05 72.69 21.05
N PHE A 183 -19.88 73.00 22.33
CA PHE A 183 -20.54 72.30 23.42
C PHE A 183 -21.64 73.19 23.98
N LYS A 184 -22.85 72.65 24.14
CA LYS A 184 -23.94 73.37 24.79
C LYS A 184 -23.63 73.51 26.27
N VAL A 185 -23.47 74.74 26.77
CA VAL A 185 -23.06 74.99 28.16
C VAL A 185 -24.28 74.92 29.10
N SER A 186 -25.42 75.39 28.64
CA SER A 186 -26.72 75.24 29.31
C SER A 186 -27.88 75.21 28.32
N ALA A 187 -29.08 74.88 28.78
CA ALA A 187 -30.31 74.94 27.98
C ALA A 187 -30.76 76.39 27.63
N THR A 188 -29.94 77.40 27.97
CA THR A 188 -30.19 78.80 27.62
C THR A 188 -29.84 79.02 26.14
N ALA A 189 -30.74 79.67 25.40
CA ALA A 189 -30.50 80.01 24.00
C ALA A 189 -29.27 80.92 23.84
N GLY A 190 -28.42 80.60 22.87
CA GLY A 190 -27.14 81.23 22.57
C GLY A 190 -25.96 80.76 23.42
N ASP A 191 -26.18 79.96 24.46
CA ASP A 191 -25.16 79.58 25.44
C ASP A 191 -24.30 78.39 24.98
N TRP A 192 -23.44 78.65 23.99
CA TRP A 192 -22.47 77.69 23.44
C TRP A 192 -21.05 78.00 23.93
N SER A 193 -20.21 76.96 24.02
CA SER A 193 -18.79 77.12 24.34
C SER A 193 -18.04 77.91 23.26
N ASP A 194 -16.85 78.39 23.61
CA ASP A 194 -15.87 78.77 22.60
C ASP A 194 -15.57 77.59 21.64
N PRO A 195 -15.26 77.85 20.36
CA PRO A 195 -14.98 76.79 19.39
C PRO A 195 -13.73 76.00 19.77
N ALA A 196 -13.88 74.69 19.91
CA ALA A 196 -12.76 73.76 20.01
C ALA A 196 -12.35 73.33 18.60
N PHE A 197 -11.37 74.01 18.00
CA PHE A 197 -10.91 73.73 16.64
C PHE A 197 -10.28 72.34 16.51
N LEU A 198 -10.73 71.58 15.52
CA LEU A 198 -10.21 70.24 15.20
C LEU A 198 -9.07 70.29 14.17
N THR A 199 -8.85 71.44 13.53
CA THR A 199 -7.83 71.65 12.50
C THR A 199 -6.95 72.84 12.87
N GLY A 200 -5.64 72.75 12.59
CA GLY A 200 -4.72 73.88 12.75
C GLY A 200 -5.04 75.04 11.80
N GLU A 201 -4.45 76.20 12.04
CA GLU A 201 -4.50 77.31 11.08
C GLU A 201 -4.01 76.83 9.71
N LYS A 202 -4.73 77.17 8.64
CA LYS A 202 -4.35 76.79 7.28
C LYS A 202 -2.97 77.38 6.97
N GLY A 203 -1.98 76.52 6.75
CA GLY A 203 -0.68 76.95 6.20
C GLY A 203 -0.86 77.50 4.78
N ASP A 204 -0.12 78.56 4.46
CA ASP A 204 -0.11 79.11 3.11
C ASP A 204 0.23 78.01 2.09
N GLN A 205 -0.53 77.96 0.99
CA GLN A 205 -0.26 77.01 -0.08
C GLN A 205 1.07 77.39 -0.77
N GLY A 206 2.09 76.54 -0.60
CA GLY A 206 3.35 76.69 -1.33
C GLY A 206 3.13 76.58 -2.85
N ASN A 207 3.85 77.40 -3.63
CA ASN A 207 3.80 77.36 -5.09
C ASN A 207 4.15 75.95 -5.62
N ILE A 208 3.37 75.45 -6.57
CA ILE A 208 3.71 74.23 -7.33
C ILE A 208 4.98 74.52 -8.12
N GLY A 209 6.07 73.79 -7.85
CA GLY A 209 7.29 73.85 -8.64
C GLY A 209 7.07 73.34 -10.07
N PRO A 210 7.82 73.83 -11.08
CA PRO A 210 7.68 73.35 -12.46
C PRO A 210 7.95 71.84 -12.55
N THR A 211 7.16 71.12 -13.36
CA THR A 211 7.34 69.69 -13.67
C THR A 211 8.80 69.41 -14.05
N GLY A 212 9.54 68.71 -13.20
CA GLY A 212 10.99 68.50 -13.34
C GLY A 212 11.43 67.54 -14.45
N ILE A 213 10.52 67.05 -15.30
CA ILE A 213 10.77 66.09 -16.38
C ILE A 213 9.93 66.50 -17.60
N ARG A 214 10.55 66.52 -18.80
CA ARG A 214 9.87 66.83 -20.08
C ARG A 214 10.09 65.71 -21.09
N TRP A 215 9.03 65.19 -21.72
CA TRP A 215 9.17 64.23 -22.81
C TRP A 215 9.49 64.94 -24.13
N ALA A 216 10.67 64.68 -24.70
CA ALA A 216 11.20 65.35 -25.89
C ALA A 216 11.07 64.52 -27.19
N GLY A 217 10.39 63.36 -27.16
CA GLY A 217 10.11 62.57 -28.35
C GLY A 217 11.22 61.59 -28.72
N VAL A 218 11.40 61.28 -30.02
CA VAL A 218 12.47 60.39 -30.50
C VAL A 218 13.77 61.16 -30.59
N TRP A 219 14.87 60.59 -30.09
CA TRP A 219 16.19 61.23 -30.20
C TRP A 219 16.59 61.44 -31.66
N ASN A 220 17.17 62.60 -31.97
CA ASN A 220 17.79 62.91 -33.26
C ASN A 220 19.04 63.79 -33.04
N ASN A 221 19.80 63.98 -34.11
CA ASN A 221 21.09 64.66 -34.05
C ASN A 221 21.03 66.19 -34.23
N VAL A 222 19.85 66.76 -34.49
CA VAL A 222 19.66 68.19 -34.78
C VAL A 222 18.99 68.95 -33.65
N ASP A 223 18.21 68.28 -32.80
CA ASP A 223 17.55 68.90 -31.66
C ASP A 223 18.48 69.05 -30.44
N ALA A 224 18.26 70.12 -29.67
CA ALA A 224 18.90 70.32 -28.37
C ALA A 224 18.01 69.79 -27.24
N TYR A 225 18.60 69.05 -26.31
CA TYR A 225 17.93 68.46 -25.15
C TYR A 225 18.43 69.13 -23.88
N ALA A 226 17.51 69.59 -23.02
CA ALA A 226 17.80 70.16 -21.71
C ALA A 226 17.94 69.06 -20.65
N LYS A 227 18.53 69.40 -19.50
CA LYS A 227 18.58 68.49 -18.35
C LYS A 227 17.16 68.02 -17.97
N ASN A 228 17.01 66.73 -17.72
CA ASN A 228 15.77 66.01 -17.44
C ASN A 228 14.80 65.87 -18.62
N ASP A 229 15.22 66.20 -19.85
CA ASP A 229 14.47 65.79 -21.03
C ASP A 229 14.56 64.27 -21.21
N VAL A 230 13.45 63.63 -21.52
CA VAL A 230 13.38 62.20 -21.78
C VAL A 230 13.12 61.96 -23.26
N VAL A 231 13.99 61.16 -23.90
CA VAL A 231 13.89 60.78 -25.30
C VAL A 231 13.70 59.28 -25.47
N ARG A 232 13.09 58.86 -26.57
CA ARG A 232 13.10 57.47 -27.03
C ARG A 232 14.26 57.26 -28.00
N ASN A 233 15.18 56.37 -27.66
CA ASN A 233 16.27 55.93 -28.53
C ASN A 233 16.42 54.40 -28.47
N ASN A 234 16.53 53.74 -29.63
CA ASN A 234 16.60 52.27 -29.73
C ASN A 234 15.51 51.54 -28.90
N LYS A 235 14.26 52.02 -28.99
CA LYS A 235 13.07 51.54 -28.26
C LYS A 235 13.08 51.74 -26.74
N SER A 236 14.19 52.16 -26.13
CA SER A 236 14.28 52.51 -24.70
C SER A 236 14.03 54.00 -24.48
N ALA A 237 13.61 54.37 -23.27
CA ALA A 237 13.54 55.75 -22.82
C ALA A 237 14.80 56.13 -22.04
N TRP A 238 15.36 57.30 -22.35
CA TRP A 238 16.60 57.82 -21.77
C TRP A 238 16.37 59.23 -21.25
N ILE A 239 16.89 59.56 -20.07
CA ILE A 239 16.79 60.89 -19.46
C ILE A 239 18.13 61.63 -19.59
N ALA A 240 18.10 62.89 -20.01
CA ALA A 240 19.27 63.72 -20.16
C ALA A 240 19.80 64.19 -18.79
N LEU A 241 21.07 63.93 -18.50
CA LEU A 241 21.72 64.33 -17.25
C LEU A 241 22.16 65.82 -17.27
N ARG A 242 22.40 66.35 -18.47
CA ARG A 242 22.79 67.74 -18.75
C ARG A 242 22.31 68.17 -20.14
N ALA A 243 22.39 69.47 -20.42
CA ALA A 243 22.03 69.98 -21.74
C ALA A 243 23.03 69.48 -22.80
N ASN A 244 22.53 68.90 -23.89
CA ASN A 244 23.35 68.33 -24.96
C ASN A 244 22.68 68.48 -26.33
N THR A 245 23.49 68.36 -27.39
CA THR A 245 23.05 68.39 -28.79
C THR A 245 23.95 67.44 -29.58
N ASN A 246 23.38 66.63 -30.46
CA ASN A 246 24.13 65.67 -31.28
C ASN A 246 24.96 64.63 -30.47
N VAL A 247 24.54 64.31 -29.24
CA VAL A 247 25.09 63.21 -28.44
C VAL A 247 24.02 62.14 -28.28
N ALA A 248 24.25 60.95 -28.82
CA ALA A 248 23.31 59.85 -28.73
C ALA A 248 23.34 59.22 -27.34
N PRO A 249 22.17 58.80 -26.78
CA PRO A 249 22.15 57.87 -25.67
C PRO A 249 22.92 56.59 -26.02
N PRO A 250 23.52 55.91 -25.03
CA PRO A 250 24.21 54.64 -25.24
C PRO A 250 23.32 53.57 -25.89
N VAL A 251 23.97 52.54 -26.44
CA VAL A 251 23.32 51.29 -26.82
C VAL A 251 23.47 50.31 -25.65
N LEU A 252 22.38 49.64 -25.26
CA LEU A 252 22.41 48.61 -24.22
C LEU A 252 23.44 47.52 -24.58
N PRO A 253 24.18 46.96 -23.61
CA PRO A 253 23.89 46.93 -22.17
C PRO A 253 24.43 48.13 -21.36
N THR A 254 25.07 49.11 -21.99
CA THR A 254 25.55 50.31 -21.29
C THR A 254 24.36 51.19 -20.90
N GLU A 255 24.16 51.43 -19.60
CA GLU A 255 22.95 52.11 -19.06
C GLU A 255 23.14 53.62 -18.84
N ALA A 256 24.35 54.15 -19.03
CA ALA A 256 24.62 55.59 -18.92
C ALA A 256 25.85 56.02 -19.74
N ASN A 257 25.86 57.29 -20.13
CA ASN A 257 27.06 58.04 -20.46
C ASN A 257 27.02 59.39 -19.74
N ASP A 258 27.94 60.27 -20.11
CA ASP A 258 28.07 61.61 -19.56
C ASP A 258 26.81 62.49 -19.70
N ASP A 259 25.96 62.23 -20.70
CA ASP A 259 24.83 63.09 -21.07
C ASP A 259 23.47 62.42 -20.90
N TRP A 260 23.41 61.09 -20.79
CA TRP A 260 22.18 60.29 -20.78
C TRP A 260 22.25 59.14 -19.77
N GLU A 261 21.14 58.88 -19.08
CA GLU A 261 20.93 57.71 -18.22
C GLU A 261 19.64 56.96 -18.64
N LEU A 262 19.62 55.65 -18.47
CA LEU A 262 18.46 54.83 -18.79
C LEU A 262 17.27 55.16 -17.86
N PHE A 263 16.18 55.65 -18.44
CA PHE A 263 14.96 55.99 -17.70
C PHE A 263 13.95 54.83 -17.66
N ALA A 264 13.80 54.14 -18.80
CA ALA A 264 13.06 52.89 -18.89
C ALA A 264 13.63 52.04 -20.03
N ARG A 265 13.96 50.79 -19.73
CA ARG A 265 14.42 49.84 -20.73
C ARG A 265 13.26 49.45 -21.66
N ALA A 266 13.52 49.38 -22.97
CA ALA A 266 12.58 48.77 -23.91
C ALA A 266 12.14 47.40 -23.39
N GLY A 267 10.84 47.11 -23.44
CA GLY A 267 10.38 45.71 -23.43
C GLY A 267 10.97 44.99 -24.64
N VAL A 268 11.32 43.71 -24.49
CA VAL A 268 11.99 42.90 -25.54
C VAL A 268 10.97 42.37 -26.57
N ASP A 269 9.92 43.13 -26.86
CA ASP A 269 8.82 42.75 -27.73
C ASP A 269 9.13 43.08 -29.20
N GLY A 270 10.00 42.27 -29.79
CA GLY A 270 10.17 42.28 -31.25
C GLY A 270 10.84 41.07 -31.88
N THR A 271 11.78 40.40 -31.20
CA THR A 271 12.51 39.22 -31.73
C THR A 271 13.17 38.35 -30.64
N GLY A 272 13.00 38.64 -29.35
CA GLY A 272 13.65 37.93 -28.25
C GLY A 272 12.65 37.06 -27.48
N VAL A 273 13.10 35.87 -27.12
CA VAL A 273 12.30 34.83 -26.47
C VAL A 273 11.69 35.36 -25.17
N GLY A 274 10.42 35.01 -24.92
CA GLY A 274 9.76 35.30 -23.65
C GLY A 274 10.52 34.67 -22.47
N ASP A 275 10.02 34.82 -21.25
CA ASP A 275 10.66 34.24 -20.06
C ASP A 275 10.87 32.71 -20.17
N VAL A 276 10.20 32.06 -21.13
CA VAL A 276 10.47 30.69 -21.57
C VAL A 276 10.98 30.67 -23.02
N VAL A 277 12.15 30.05 -23.22
CA VAL A 277 12.88 29.93 -24.49
C VAL A 277 12.74 28.53 -25.04
N GLY A 278 12.25 28.39 -26.27
CA GLY A 278 12.13 27.11 -26.98
C GLY A 278 13.32 26.76 -27.88
N PRO A 279 13.38 25.53 -28.43
CA PRO A 279 14.44 25.12 -29.34
C PRO A 279 14.33 25.82 -30.70
N GLU A 280 15.47 26.03 -31.38
CA GLU A 280 15.56 26.70 -32.68
C GLU A 280 14.71 26.04 -33.79
N ASN A 281 14.47 24.72 -33.69
CA ASN A 281 13.72 23.93 -34.66
C ASN A 281 12.51 23.21 -34.01
N ALA A 282 11.58 23.95 -33.43
CA ALA A 282 10.38 23.36 -32.83
C ALA A 282 9.46 22.73 -33.91
N ILE A 283 9.01 21.50 -33.67
CA ILE A 283 8.08 20.76 -34.54
C ILE A 283 6.68 20.79 -33.90
N ALA A 284 5.66 21.13 -34.69
CA ALA A 284 4.28 21.16 -34.21
C ALA A 284 3.79 19.75 -33.83
N GLY A 285 3.35 19.58 -32.58
CA GLY A 285 2.84 18.31 -32.04
C GLY A 285 3.83 17.51 -31.20
N ASP A 286 5.10 17.93 -31.14
CA ASP A 286 6.11 17.29 -30.29
C ASP A 286 5.94 17.65 -28.82
N PHE A 287 6.40 16.75 -27.93
CA PHE A 287 6.48 17.01 -26.50
C PHE A 287 7.68 17.90 -26.16
N VAL A 288 7.48 18.81 -25.21
CA VAL A 288 8.52 19.73 -24.68
C VAL A 288 9.03 19.24 -23.32
N GLN A 289 10.31 19.45 -23.03
CA GLN A 289 10.93 19.23 -21.71
C GLN A 289 11.75 20.44 -21.29
N PHE A 290 11.96 20.66 -20.00
CA PHE A 290 12.97 21.64 -19.56
C PHE A 290 14.36 21.18 -19.99
N SER A 291 15.08 22.03 -20.71
CA SER A 291 16.45 21.77 -21.18
C SER A 291 17.51 22.43 -20.29
N GLY A 292 17.09 23.25 -19.33
CA GLY A 292 17.94 23.88 -18.31
C GLY A 292 17.32 23.81 -16.92
N THR A 293 18.09 24.19 -15.90
CA THR A 293 17.67 24.15 -14.48
C THR A 293 16.91 25.40 -14.03
N THR A 294 16.84 26.42 -14.87
CA THR A 294 16.24 27.73 -14.56
C THR A 294 14.71 27.71 -14.62
N GLY A 295 14.11 26.66 -15.19
CA GLY A 295 12.67 26.62 -15.51
C GLY A 295 12.28 27.50 -16.70
N LYS A 296 13.27 28.10 -17.37
CA LYS A 296 13.09 29.09 -18.45
C LYS A 296 13.54 28.58 -19.81
N GLU A 297 14.23 27.47 -19.86
CA GLU A 297 14.67 26.84 -21.11
C GLU A 297 13.89 25.56 -21.33
N ILE A 298 13.18 25.48 -22.45
CA ILE A 298 12.50 24.27 -22.92
C ILE A 298 13.12 23.83 -24.25
N GLY A 299 13.20 22.51 -24.44
CA GLY A 299 13.70 21.88 -25.65
C GLY A 299 12.79 20.76 -26.11
N THR A 300 13.07 20.20 -27.29
CA THR A 300 12.42 18.97 -27.75
C THR A 300 12.68 17.86 -26.73
N ALA A 301 11.63 17.13 -26.35
CA ALA A 301 11.78 15.97 -25.48
C ALA A 301 12.65 14.90 -26.16
N GLN A 302 13.79 14.59 -25.56
CA GLN A 302 14.69 13.53 -26.03
C GLN A 302 14.63 12.34 -25.07
N MET A 303 14.41 11.14 -25.62
CA MET A 303 14.48 9.90 -24.84
C MET A 303 15.93 9.39 -24.80
N GLY A 304 16.70 9.85 -23.81
CA GLY A 304 18.10 9.39 -23.60
C GLY A 304 18.23 7.93 -23.13
N SER A 305 17.12 7.26 -22.83
CA SER A 305 17.07 5.83 -22.50
C SER A 305 15.64 5.30 -22.69
N PRO A 306 15.45 4.00 -22.99
CA PRO A 306 14.13 3.38 -23.19
C PRO A 306 13.28 3.31 -21.92
N ALA A 307 13.77 3.81 -20.77
CA ALA A 307 12.99 3.77 -19.54
C ALA A 307 11.76 4.67 -19.66
N LEU A 308 10.60 4.09 -19.40
CA LEU A 308 9.34 4.80 -19.29
C LEU A 308 9.33 5.58 -17.97
N VAL A 309 8.91 6.84 -18.03
CA VAL A 309 8.79 7.68 -16.84
C VAL A 309 7.37 7.54 -16.29
N GLY A 310 7.22 7.20 -15.02
CA GLY A 310 5.92 6.88 -14.42
C GLY A 310 5.98 6.78 -12.90
N ARG A 311 5.05 6.01 -12.32
CA ARG A 311 5.03 5.64 -10.90
C ARG A 311 4.32 4.30 -10.71
N VAL A 312 4.84 3.42 -9.87
CA VAL A 312 4.17 2.13 -9.54
C VAL A 312 3.05 2.26 -8.50
N SER A 313 3.03 3.35 -7.74
CA SER A 313 2.04 3.62 -6.68
C SER A 313 1.59 5.08 -6.73
N ALA A 314 0.35 5.36 -6.30
CA ALA A 314 -0.15 6.73 -6.18
C ALA A 314 0.64 7.52 -5.11
N GLY A 315 1.00 8.77 -5.41
CA GLY A 315 1.76 9.62 -4.51
C GLY A 315 1.98 11.03 -5.05
N VAL A 316 2.52 11.91 -4.21
CA VAL A 316 2.90 13.28 -4.56
C VAL A 316 4.43 13.35 -4.62
N GLY A 317 5.00 13.81 -5.74
CA GLY A 317 6.45 13.87 -5.96
C GLY A 317 6.84 13.70 -7.45
N PRO A 318 8.13 13.82 -7.78
CA PRO A 318 8.64 13.58 -9.13
C PRO A 318 8.29 12.19 -9.65
N VAL A 319 8.09 12.08 -10.96
CA VAL A 319 7.94 10.79 -11.65
C VAL A 319 9.28 10.04 -11.69
N GLU A 320 9.23 8.72 -11.56
CA GLU A 320 10.40 7.84 -11.51
C GLU A 320 10.68 7.17 -12.87
N ARG A 321 11.92 6.73 -13.10
CA ARG A 321 12.25 5.87 -14.25
C ARG A 321 11.86 4.44 -13.91
N LEU A 322 10.85 3.91 -14.58
CA LEU A 322 10.40 2.54 -14.37
C LEU A 322 11.32 1.56 -15.10
N THR A 323 11.69 0.48 -14.41
CA THR A 323 12.31 -0.70 -15.02
C THR A 323 11.32 -1.42 -15.92
N VAL A 324 11.81 -2.25 -16.86
CA VAL A 324 10.95 -3.08 -17.73
C VAL A 324 9.99 -3.95 -16.91
N ALA A 325 10.45 -4.50 -15.79
CA ALA A 325 9.62 -5.31 -14.90
C ALA A 325 8.49 -4.49 -14.26
N GLN A 326 8.78 -3.28 -13.79
CA GLN A 326 7.76 -2.38 -13.22
C GLN A 326 6.73 -1.96 -14.28
N VAL A 327 7.18 -1.68 -15.52
CA VAL A 327 6.25 -1.36 -16.61
C VAL A 327 5.34 -2.54 -16.90
N ARG A 328 5.88 -3.75 -17.11
CA ARG A 328 5.08 -4.96 -17.36
C ARG A 328 4.05 -5.21 -16.27
N ALA A 329 4.44 -5.07 -15.01
CA ALA A 329 3.54 -5.19 -13.87
C ALA A 329 2.42 -4.14 -13.91
N ALA A 330 2.74 -2.88 -14.21
CA ALA A 330 1.76 -1.79 -14.25
C ALA A 330 0.72 -1.93 -15.37
N ILE A 331 1.10 -2.46 -16.53
CA ILE A 331 0.18 -2.67 -17.67
C ILE A 331 -0.39 -4.09 -17.75
N GLY A 332 -0.14 -4.93 -16.73
CA GLY A 332 -0.69 -6.28 -16.65
C GLY A 332 -0.14 -7.27 -17.68
N ILE A 333 1.06 -7.01 -18.23
CA ILE A 333 1.75 -7.94 -19.12
C ILE A 333 2.39 -9.06 -18.30
N ARG A 334 2.25 -10.30 -18.78
CA ARG A 334 2.86 -11.50 -18.19
C ARG A 334 4.38 -11.50 -18.39
N ASP A 335 5.09 -12.11 -17.46
CA ASP A 335 6.52 -12.36 -17.63
C ASP A 335 6.74 -13.52 -18.60
N ILE A 336 7.40 -13.21 -19.71
CA ILE A 336 7.75 -14.17 -20.76
C ILE A 336 9.03 -14.88 -20.35
N LEU A 337 9.01 -16.22 -20.31
CA LEU A 337 10.18 -17.02 -20.02
C LEU A 337 11.17 -17.02 -21.19
N THR A 338 12.45 -17.02 -20.85
CA THR A 338 13.58 -17.13 -21.78
C THR A 338 14.38 -18.42 -21.57
N GLU A 339 14.01 -19.20 -20.54
CA GLU A 339 14.63 -20.46 -20.16
C GLU A 339 13.68 -21.26 -19.26
N ASN A 340 14.01 -22.54 -19.04
CA ASN A 340 13.29 -23.38 -18.09
C ASN A 340 13.39 -22.81 -16.67
N ARG A 341 12.31 -22.91 -15.89
CA ARG A 341 12.25 -22.31 -14.55
C ARG A 341 11.90 -23.33 -13.47
N ASN A 342 12.60 -23.22 -12.35
CA ASN A 342 12.30 -23.98 -11.13
C ASN A 342 11.62 -23.07 -10.11
N TYR A 343 10.56 -23.58 -9.50
CA TYR A 343 9.95 -23.03 -8.30
C TYR A 343 9.96 -24.08 -7.20
N TYR A 344 9.81 -23.64 -5.96
CA TYR A 344 9.89 -24.49 -4.77
C TYR A 344 8.67 -24.34 -3.88
N VAL A 345 8.19 -25.48 -3.38
CA VAL A 345 7.10 -25.58 -2.41
C VAL A 345 7.60 -26.35 -1.19
N ARG A 346 7.38 -25.78 0.00
CA ARG A 346 7.83 -26.31 1.30
C ARG A 346 6.72 -26.20 2.33
N ALA A 347 6.64 -27.17 3.24
CA ALA A 347 5.67 -27.15 4.33
C ALA A 347 5.84 -25.93 5.25
N GLY A 348 7.09 -25.48 5.47
CA GLY A 348 7.41 -24.25 6.21
C GLY A 348 7.43 -22.97 5.38
N GLY A 349 7.09 -23.04 4.09
CA GLY A 349 7.10 -21.88 3.19
C GLY A 349 5.95 -20.90 3.46
N ASN A 350 5.95 -19.78 2.73
CA ASN A 350 4.89 -18.78 2.76
C ASN A 350 4.49 -18.38 1.32
N ASN A 351 3.18 -18.31 1.03
CA ASN A 351 2.70 -17.91 -0.29
C ASN A 351 3.00 -16.43 -0.63
N ALA A 352 3.41 -15.61 0.34
CA ALA A 352 3.94 -14.26 0.09
C ALA A 352 5.38 -14.27 -0.47
N ASN A 353 6.09 -15.40 -0.43
CA ASN A 353 7.47 -15.51 -0.93
C ASN A 353 7.54 -15.48 -2.47
N ALA A 354 8.75 -15.43 -3.02
CA ALA A 354 8.98 -15.42 -4.47
C ALA A 354 8.89 -16.82 -5.12
N GLY A 355 9.01 -17.90 -4.34
CA GLY A 355 8.99 -19.28 -4.80
C GLY A 355 10.31 -19.75 -5.44
N THR A 356 11.35 -18.92 -5.48
CA THR A 356 12.56 -19.13 -6.30
C THR A 356 13.70 -19.86 -5.59
N GLU A 357 13.60 -20.06 -4.27
CA GLU A 357 14.64 -20.74 -3.49
C GLU A 357 14.07 -21.90 -2.68
N ASN A 358 14.88 -22.94 -2.49
CA ASN A 358 14.52 -24.12 -1.69
C ASN A 358 14.75 -23.90 -0.19
N THR A 359 14.19 -22.82 0.36
CA THR A 359 14.27 -22.43 1.78
C THR A 359 12.89 -22.00 2.26
N ASP A 360 12.63 -22.03 3.57
CA ASP A 360 11.32 -21.62 4.08
C ASP A 360 11.04 -20.13 3.83
N ALA A 361 12.08 -19.30 3.79
CA ALA A 361 11.98 -17.88 3.44
C ALA A 361 11.78 -17.62 1.93
N GLY A 362 12.15 -18.56 1.06
CA GLY A 362 12.09 -18.38 -0.39
C GLY A 362 10.99 -19.18 -1.10
N ALA A 363 10.56 -20.30 -0.54
CA ALA A 363 9.60 -21.21 -1.14
C ALA A 363 8.15 -20.84 -0.82
N TRP A 364 7.23 -21.24 -1.69
CA TRP A 364 5.79 -21.13 -1.42
C TRP A 364 5.32 -22.23 -0.46
N ALA A 365 4.19 -21.98 0.22
CA ALA A 365 3.61 -22.93 1.16
C ALA A 365 2.85 -24.06 0.46
N THR A 366 2.27 -23.80 -0.72
CA THR A 366 1.32 -24.72 -1.37
C THR A 366 1.54 -24.90 -2.86
N LEU A 367 1.29 -26.13 -3.34
CA LEU A 367 1.28 -26.45 -4.78
C LEU A 367 0.24 -25.63 -5.55
N GLN A 368 -0.96 -25.45 -4.97
CA GLN A 368 -2.04 -24.71 -5.62
C GLN A 368 -1.62 -23.26 -5.89
N TYR A 369 -1.04 -22.57 -4.89
CA TYR A 369 -0.56 -21.21 -5.09
C TYR A 369 0.54 -21.12 -6.15
N ALA A 370 1.49 -22.07 -6.14
CA ALA A 370 2.54 -22.14 -7.14
C ALA A 370 1.95 -22.25 -8.56
N TYR A 371 0.99 -23.16 -8.76
CA TYR A 371 0.32 -23.34 -10.04
C TYR A 371 -0.45 -22.10 -10.48
N ASP A 372 -1.25 -21.51 -9.58
CA ASP A 372 -2.06 -20.33 -9.88
C ASP A 372 -1.19 -19.10 -10.18
N PHE A 373 -0.05 -18.95 -9.49
CA PHE A 373 0.92 -17.91 -9.81
C PHE A 373 1.42 -18.05 -11.25
N ILE A 374 1.89 -19.24 -11.61
CA ILE A 374 2.38 -19.53 -12.98
C ILE A 374 1.26 -19.27 -14.01
N ALA A 375 0.06 -19.79 -13.76
CA ALA A 375 -1.09 -19.66 -14.65
C ALA A 375 -1.57 -18.21 -14.83
N ASN A 376 -1.28 -17.31 -13.89
CA ASN A 376 -1.74 -15.92 -13.93
C ASN A 376 -0.63 -14.92 -14.31
N LYS A 377 0.63 -15.21 -14.02
CA LYS A 377 1.74 -14.25 -14.14
C LYS A 377 2.71 -14.56 -15.26
N LEU A 378 2.80 -15.81 -15.72
CA LEU A 378 3.82 -16.23 -16.68
C LEU A 378 3.22 -16.53 -18.06
N ASP A 379 4.02 -16.25 -19.09
CA ASP A 379 3.96 -16.89 -20.41
C ASP A 379 5.19 -17.79 -20.52
N LEU A 380 4.97 -19.08 -20.68
CA LEU A 380 6.03 -20.07 -20.67
C LEU A 380 6.87 -20.04 -21.95
N ASN A 381 6.37 -19.47 -23.05
CA ASN A 381 7.13 -19.30 -24.30
C ASN A 381 7.89 -20.56 -24.76
N GLY A 382 7.24 -21.72 -24.67
CA GLY A 382 7.80 -23.04 -25.00
C GLY A 382 8.70 -23.67 -23.95
N PHE A 383 9.09 -22.93 -22.90
CA PHE A 383 9.94 -23.43 -21.82
C PHE A 383 9.16 -24.19 -20.75
N ASP A 384 9.87 -25.05 -20.04
CA ASP A 384 9.31 -25.87 -18.97
C ASP A 384 9.38 -25.19 -17.61
N VAL A 385 8.32 -25.36 -16.83
CA VAL A 385 8.29 -24.98 -15.43
C VAL A 385 8.20 -26.23 -14.57
N THR A 386 9.13 -26.34 -13.61
CA THR A 386 9.12 -27.38 -12.59
C THR A 386 8.81 -26.80 -11.22
N ILE A 387 7.78 -27.32 -10.57
CA ILE A 387 7.44 -27.06 -9.17
C ILE A 387 8.05 -28.19 -8.33
N ASN A 388 9.13 -27.87 -7.61
CA ASN A 388 9.86 -28.81 -6.78
C ASN A 388 9.27 -28.81 -5.37
N MET A 389 8.71 -29.94 -4.95
CA MET A 389 8.24 -30.17 -3.60
C MET A 389 9.41 -30.63 -2.73
N ALA A 390 9.69 -29.92 -1.65
CA ALA A 390 10.65 -30.39 -0.68
C ALA A 390 10.11 -31.55 0.17
N ASP A 391 11.02 -32.24 0.86
CA ASP A 391 10.67 -33.20 1.89
C ASP A 391 9.83 -32.54 2.99
N GLY A 392 8.92 -33.31 3.58
CA GLY A 392 7.95 -32.86 4.56
C GLY A 392 6.50 -33.08 4.14
N TYR A 393 5.59 -32.63 5.00
CA TYR A 393 4.16 -32.86 4.87
C TYR A 393 3.44 -31.72 4.14
N HIS A 394 2.91 -32.00 2.95
CA HIS A 394 2.13 -31.06 2.15
C HIS A 394 0.66 -31.49 2.17
N ALA A 395 -0.15 -30.75 2.93
CA ALA A 395 -1.56 -31.09 3.18
C ALA A 395 -2.55 -30.55 2.12
N ALA A 396 -2.07 -29.66 1.24
CA ALA A 396 -2.91 -28.94 0.28
C ALA A 396 -2.91 -29.67 -1.08
N PRO A 397 -4.09 -29.94 -1.67
CA PRO A 397 -4.20 -30.58 -2.98
C PRO A 397 -3.73 -29.65 -4.11
N LEU A 398 -3.56 -30.21 -5.30
CA LEU A 398 -3.42 -29.47 -6.55
C LEU A 398 -4.62 -29.74 -7.47
N THR A 399 -5.35 -28.69 -7.84
CA THR A 399 -6.37 -28.74 -8.89
C THR A 399 -5.94 -27.88 -10.08
N VAL A 400 -5.70 -28.55 -11.20
CA VAL A 400 -5.38 -27.91 -12.48
C VAL A 400 -6.66 -27.64 -13.25
N ALA A 401 -7.13 -26.40 -13.19
CA ALA A 401 -8.37 -25.95 -13.85
C ALA A 401 -8.13 -24.95 -14.99
N LYS A 402 -6.90 -24.43 -15.14
CA LYS A 402 -6.57 -23.38 -16.11
C LYS A 402 -5.29 -23.72 -16.83
N ARG A 403 -5.31 -23.70 -18.16
CA ARG A 403 -4.12 -23.95 -18.98
C ARG A 403 -3.05 -22.89 -18.75
N LEU A 404 -1.78 -23.32 -18.75
CA LEU A 404 -0.65 -22.40 -18.79
C LEU A 404 -0.49 -21.81 -20.20
N LEU A 405 -0.12 -20.54 -20.28
CA LEU A 405 0.17 -19.88 -21.56
C LEU A 405 1.57 -20.26 -22.03
N GLY A 406 1.77 -20.46 -23.33
CA GLY A 406 3.09 -20.69 -23.92
C GLY A 406 3.62 -22.12 -23.81
N ASN A 407 3.02 -23.01 -23.02
CA ASN A 407 3.34 -24.43 -22.99
C ASN A 407 2.14 -25.24 -22.48
N ASN A 408 2.04 -26.51 -22.86
CA ASN A 408 0.90 -27.39 -22.56
C ASN A 408 1.20 -28.41 -21.46
N ARG A 409 2.27 -28.21 -20.69
CA ARG A 409 2.67 -29.09 -19.60
C ARG A 409 3.24 -28.33 -18.40
N VAL A 410 3.19 -28.98 -17.24
CA VAL A 410 3.92 -28.59 -16.02
C VAL A 410 4.56 -29.82 -15.40
N PHE A 411 5.66 -29.62 -14.68
CA PHE A 411 6.34 -30.68 -13.92
C PHE A 411 6.18 -30.46 -12.42
N ILE A 412 5.74 -31.47 -11.71
CA ILE A 412 5.72 -31.55 -10.25
C ILE A 412 6.77 -32.59 -9.85
N ARG A 413 7.79 -32.17 -9.10
CA ARG A 413 8.90 -33.04 -8.74
C ARG A 413 9.04 -33.09 -7.23
N GLY A 414 8.84 -34.26 -6.64
CA GLY A 414 9.23 -34.54 -5.26
C GLY A 414 10.66 -35.07 -5.16
N ASN A 415 10.91 -35.89 -4.15
CA ASN A 415 12.19 -36.55 -3.92
C ASN A 415 12.27 -37.90 -4.64
N VAL A 416 12.84 -37.91 -5.85
CA VAL A 416 12.97 -39.14 -6.66
C VAL A 416 13.87 -40.20 -6.02
N ALA A 417 14.86 -39.78 -5.22
CA ALA A 417 15.74 -40.71 -4.50
C ALA A 417 14.99 -41.39 -3.33
N ASN A 418 14.21 -40.60 -2.59
CA ASN A 418 13.49 -41.05 -1.39
C ASN A 418 12.07 -40.48 -1.38
N PRO A 419 11.14 -41.01 -2.20
CA PRO A 419 9.79 -40.46 -2.32
C PRO A 419 9.03 -40.51 -0.99
N ALA A 420 9.39 -41.45 -0.11
CA ALA A 420 8.84 -41.57 1.22
C ALA A 420 8.98 -40.31 2.09
N ASN A 421 9.90 -39.39 1.77
CA ASN A 421 10.11 -38.16 2.52
C ASN A 421 9.26 -36.97 2.01
N CYS A 422 8.69 -37.04 0.81
CA CYS A 422 7.97 -35.93 0.19
C CYS A 422 6.48 -36.26 0.12
N PHE A 423 5.74 -35.88 1.16
CA PHE A 423 4.36 -36.32 1.38
C PHE A 423 3.39 -35.33 0.74
N LEU A 424 2.55 -35.80 -0.18
CA LEU A 424 1.32 -35.12 -0.58
C LEU A 424 0.13 -35.91 -0.03
N GLU A 425 -0.33 -35.51 1.15
CA GLU A 425 -1.38 -36.20 1.87
C GLU A 425 -2.57 -35.29 2.11
N VAL A 426 -3.76 -35.72 1.69
CA VAL A 426 -4.97 -34.89 1.76
C VAL A 426 -6.09 -35.63 2.47
N THR A 427 -6.97 -34.90 3.15
CA THR A 427 -8.14 -35.46 3.84
C THR A 427 -9.42 -35.11 3.11
N ASN A 428 -10.26 -36.11 2.82
CA ASN A 428 -11.52 -35.94 2.10
C ASN A 428 -11.37 -35.20 0.75
N ASN A 429 -10.27 -35.48 0.03
CA ASN A 429 -9.94 -34.80 -1.22
C ASN A 429 -9.03 -35.67 -2.10
N ASN A 430 -8.77 -35.22 -3.32
CA ASN A 430 -7.82 -35.84 -4.24
C ASN A 430 -6.47 -35.12 -4.18
N CYS A 431 -5.34 -35.84 -4.25
CA CYS A 431 -4.02 -35.20 -4.14
C CYS A 431 -3.74 -34.29 -5.35
N ILE A 432 -3.86 -34.83 -6.58
CA ILE A 432 -3.72 -34.08 -7.83
C ILE A 432 -4.92 -34.35 -8.72
N VAL A 433 -5.62 -33.30 -9.12
CA VAL A 433 -6.70 -33.33 -10.11
C VAL A 433 -6.28 -32.53 -11.33
N ASN A 434 -6.31 -33.15 -12.51
CA ASN A 434 -6.19 -32.43 -13.77
C ASN A 434 -7.54 -32.38 -14.48
N SER A 435 -8.19 -31.21 -14.41
CA SER A 435 -9.48 -30.91 -15.04
C SER A 435 -9.33 -30.03 -16.29
N CYS A 436 -8.13 -29.96 -16.88
CA CYS A 436 -7.83 -29.12 -18.03
C CYS A 436 -7.52 -29.97 -19.27
N PRO A 437 -8.47 -30.13 -20.21
CA PRO A 437 -8.25 -30.87 -21.44
C PRO A 437 -7.07 -30.33 -22.27
N GLY A 438 -6.29 -31.24 -22.86
CA GLY A 438 -5.12 -30.91 -23.69
C GLY A 438 -3.95 -30.26 -22.92
N PHE A 439 -3.90 -30.49 -21.60
CA PHE A 439 -2.82 -30.07 -20.72
C PHE A 439 -2.32 -31.26 -19.90
N THR A 440 -1.00 -31.39 -19.78
CA THR A 440 -0.35 -32.52 -19.12
C THR A 440 0.33 -32.13 -17.81
N VAL A 441 -0.02 -32.80 -16.71
CA VAL A 441 0.70 -32.72 -15.45
C VAL A 441 1.68 -33.88 -15.37
N ASN A 442 2.97 -33.58 -15.38
CA ASN A 442 4.03 -34.57 -15.17
C ASN A 442 4.36 -34.61 -13.69
N VAL A 443 4.33 -35.78 -13.04
CA VAL A 443 4.62 -35.90 -11.61
C VAL A 443 5.50 -37.09 -11.27
N GLY A 444 6.50 -36.91 -10.40
CA GLY A 444 7.40 -37.99 -9.95
C GLY A 444 8.05 -37.67 -8.60
N GLY A 445 8.52 -38.70 -7.89
CA GLY A 445 9.22 -38.56 -6.60
C GLY A 445 8.32 -38.20 -5.41
N VAL A 446 7.01 -38.35 -5.53
CA VAL A 446 6.05 -37.93 -4.48
C VAL A 446 5.48 -39.16 -3.77
N ARG A 447 5.32 -39.08 -2.44
CA ARG A 447 4.50 -40.02 -1.66
C ARG A 447 3.07 -39.49 -1.58
N PHE A 448 2.14 -40.15 -2.26
CA PHE A 448 0.73 -39.80 -2.26
C PHE A 448 -0.07 -40.54 -1.19
N SER A 449 -1.02 -39.84 -0.57
CA SER A 449 -1.98 -40.42 0.37
C SER A 449 -3.30 -39.63 0.35
N ALA A 450 -4.43 -40.28 0.10
CA ALA A 450 -5.76 -39.68 0.24
C ALA A 450 -6.50 -40.36 1.40
N LEU A 451 -6.79 -39.60 2.45
CA LEU A 451 -7.40 -40.09 3.69
C LEU A 451 -8.94 -40.03 3.60
N ASN A 452 -9.59 -41.09 4.11
CA ASN A 452 -11.05 -41.32 4.21
C ASN A 452 -11.83 -41.44 2.90
N VAL A 453 -11.68 -40.47 1.99
CA VAL A 453 -12.25 -40.51 0.63
C VAL A 453 -11.42 -39.62 -0.28
N GLY A 454 -11.32 -40.02 -1.55
CA GLY A 454 -10.56 -39.31 -2.58
C GLY A 454 -9.41 -40.13 -3.14
N SER A 455 -8.79 -39.60 -4.20
CA SER A 455 -7.86 -40.33 -5.05
C SER A 455 -6.49 -39.66 -5.13
N CYS A 456 -5.43 -40.43 -5.36
CA CYS A 456 -4.09 -39.84 -5.45
C CYS A 456 -3.93 -39.05 -6.76
N LEU A 457 -4.09 -39.71 -7.91
CA LEU A 457 -4.00 -39.07 -9.22
C LEU A 457 -5.33 -39.15 -9.94
N PHE A 458 -5.90 -37.99 -10.24
CA PHE A 458 -7.21 -37.87 -10.87
C PHE A 458 -7.15 -37.08 -12.18
N ALA A 459 -7.14 -37.80 -13.30
CA ALA A 459 -7.26 -37.23 -14.63
C ALA A 459 -8.75 -37.10 -15.01
N ASN A 460 -9.27 -35.88 -15.03
CA ASN A 460 -10.66 -35.55 -15.36
C ASN A 460 -10.71 -34.72 -16.64
N GLY A 461 -10.58 -35.38 -17.80
CA GLY A 461 -10.46 -34.73 -19.10
C GLY A 461 -9.06 -34.19 -19.44
N GLY A 462 -8.21 -33.90 -18.46
CA GLY A 462 -6.78 -33.61 -18.67
C GLY A 462 -5.88 -34.84 -18.58
N ASP A 463 -4.58 -34.67 -18.86
CA ASP A 463 -3.60 -35.76 -18.84
C ASP A 463 -2.68 -35.70 -17.62
N ILE A 464 -2.40 -36.85 -17.00
CA ILE A 464 -1.39 -36.97 -15.95
C ILE A 464 -0.36 -38.00 -16.39
N GLN A 465 0.92 -37.62 -16.37
CA GLN A 465 2.02 -38.53 -16.63
C GLN A 465 2.78 -38.81 -15.33
N LEU A 466 2.80 -40.08 -14.92
CA LEU A 466 3.61 -40.53 -13.80
C LEU A 466 5.05 -40.77 -14.29
N GLY A 467 5.94 -39.90 -13.82
CA GLY A 467 7.39 -39.98 -13.94
C GLY A 467 8.05 -40.73 -12.79
N ALA A 468 9.36 -40.56 -12.65
CA ALA A 468 10.22 -41.42 -11.85
C ALA A 468 9.82 -41.56 -10.38
N ASN A 469 9.71 -42.81 -9.93
CA ASN A 469 9.78 -43.27 -8.54
C ASN A 469 8.87 -42.54 -7.54
N SER A 470 7.55 -42.63 -7.74
CA SER A 470 6.57 -42.20 -6.73
C SER A 470 6.16 -43.35 -5.80
N LEU A 471 5.59 -43.01 -4.66
CA LEU A 471 5.09 -43.96 -3.65
C LEU A 471 3.59 -43.72 -3.40
N PHE A 472 2.77 -44.75 -3.50
CA PHE A 472 1.33 -44.67 -3.20
C PHE A 472 1.06 -45.32 -1.85
N ALA A 473 0.89 -44.49 -0.83
CA ALA A 473 0.77 -44.90 0.56
C ALA A 473 -0.68 -45.09 1.04
N GLY A 474 -1.68 -44.77 0.21
CA GLY A 474 -3.07 -45.13 0.42
C GLY A 474 -4.07 -44.20 -0.27
N ALA A 475 -5.23 -44.73 -0.63
CA ALA A 475 -6.43 -43.96 -0.99
C ALA A 475 -7.64 -44.63 -0.36
N LEU A 476 -7.71 -44.59 0.97
CA LEU A 476 -8.75 -45.27 1.73
C LEU A 476 -10.09 -44.60 1.38
N GLY A 477 -10.98 -45.32 0.69
CA GLY A 477 -12.25 -44.80 0.18
C GLY A 477 -12.23 -44.23 -1.25
N GLY A 478 -11.09 -44.22 -1.94
CA GLY A 478 -10.99 -43.84 -3.36
C GLY A 478 -9.89 -44.60 -4.11
N ASP A 479 -9.34 -44.01 -5.17
CA ASP A 479 -8.47 -44.72 -6.12
C ASP A 479 -7.03 -44.19 -6.08
N HIS A 480 -6.02 -45.06 -6.29
CA HIS A 480 -4.67 -44.53 -6.50
C HIS A 480 -4.59 -43.76 -7.83
N PHE A 481 -5.19 -44.32 -8.87
CA PHE A 481 -5.25 -43.71 -10.20
C PHE A 481 -6.68 -43.77 -10.71
N ILE A 482 -7.23 -42.62 -11.10
CA ILE A 482 -8.55 -42.51 -11.68
C ILE A 482 -8.51 -41.62 -12.92
N ALA A 483 -8.94 -42.18 -14.05
CA ALA A 483 -9.03 -41.50 -15.34
C ALA A 483 -10.49 -41.48 -15.80
N ILE A 484 -11.04 -40.29 -16.03
CA ILE A 484 -12.45 -40.08 -16.40
C ILE A 484 -12.64 -38.94 -17.40
N ASN A 485 -13.83 -38.90 -18.01
CA ASN A 485 -14.27 -37.83 -18.92
C ASN A 485 -13.27 -37.56 -20.05
N GLY A 486 -12.67 -38.62 -20.59
CA GLY A 486 -11.64 -38.54 -21.63
C GLY A 486 -10.23 -38.20 -21.12
N GLY A 487 -10.01 -38.12 -19.80
CA GLY A 487 -8.68 -37.91 -19.22
C GLY A 487 -7.80 -39.14 -19.34
N THR A 488 -6.48 -38.92 -19.40
CA THR A 488 -5.48 -39.99 -19.55
C THR A 488 -4.53 -40.01 -18.37
N ILE A 489 -4.21 -41.20 -17.86
CA ILE A 489 -3.04 -41.40 -17.00
C ILE A 489 -2.02 -42.30 -17.69
N SER A 490 -0.85 -41.73 -17.99
CA SER A 490 0.28 -42.44 -18.59
C SER A 490 1.34 -42.74 -17.55
N ILE A 491 1.58 -44.01 -17.27
CA ILE A 491 2.56 -44.48 -16.29
C ILE A 491 3.82 -44.88 -17.05
N THR A 492 4.84 -44.04 -16.93
CA THR A 492 6.07 -44.14 -17.74
C THR A 492 7.32 -44.50 -16.94
N ALA A 493 7.18 -44.75 -15.64
CA ALA A 493 8.30 -45.09 -14.77
C ALA A 493 7.89 -45.99 -13.61
N ASN A 494 8.88 -46.68 -13.05
CA ASN A 494 8.73 -47.53 -11.87
C ASN A 494 8.21 -46.75 -10.67
N TYR A 495 7.34 -47.38 -9.89
CA TYR A 495 6.75 -46.79 -8.69
C TYR A 495 6.43 -47.88 -7.65
N THR A 496 6.16 -47.44 -6.42
CA THR A 496 5.91 -48.31 -5.28
C THR A 496 4.49 -48.13 -4.74
N VAL A 497 3.87 -49.23 -4.30
CA VAL A 497 2.57 -49.27 -3.63
C VAL A 497 2.76 -49.82 -2.23
N ALA A 498 2.36 -49.03 -1.22
CA ALA A 498 2.53 -49.36 0.18
C ALA A 498 1.21 -49.30 0.99
N GLY A 499 0.14 -48.73 0.42
CA GLY A 499 -1.16 -48.64 1.07
C GLY A 499 -2.32 -49.20 0.27
N GLY A 500 -3.44 -49.41 0.96
CA GLY A 500 -4.68 -49.90 0.35
C GLY A 500 -5.51 -48.79 -0.32
N CYS A 501 -6.41 -49.21 -1.21
CA CYS A 501 -7.32 -48.33 -1.96
C CYS A 501 -8.58 -49.08 -2.39
N VAL A 502 -9.55 -48.41 -3.02
CA VAL A 502 -10.69 -49.08 -3.67
C VAL A 502 -10.19 -49.73 -4.96
N ASN A 503 -9.72 -48.94 -5.91
CA ASN A 503 -9.05 -49.42 -7.12
C ASN A 503 -7.60 -48.91 -7.15
N HIS A 504 -6.66 -49.77 -7.55
CA HIS A 504 -5.34 -49.26 -7.87
C HIS A 504 -5.40 -48.45 -9.17
N TRP A 505 -5.92 -49.04 -10.23
CA TRP A 505 -6.17 -48.37 -11.50
C TRP A 505 -7.66 -48.36 -11.84
N HIS A 506 -8.23 -47.18 -12.06
CA HIS A 506 -9.63 -47.01 -12.40
C HIS A 506 -9.81 -46.16 -13.66
N ALA A 507 -10.34 -46.76 -14.73
CA ALA A 507 -10.65 -46.06 -15.96
C ALA A 507 -12.15 -46.16 -16.25
N TYR A 508 -12.86 -45.03 -16.26
CA TYR A 508 -14.28 -45.00 -16.64
C TYR A 508 -14.69 -43.74 -17.38
N GLY A 509 -15.86 -43.72 -18.03
CA GLY A 509 -16.38 -42.51 -18.69
C GLY A 509 -15.42 -41.97 -19.76
N PHE A 510 -14.95 -42.85 -20.64
CA PHE A 510 -13.94 -42.63 -21.68
C PHE A 510 -12.53 -42.31 -21.18
N GLY A 511 -12.28 -42.43 -19.88
CA GLY A 511 -10.93 -42.31 -19.36
C GLY A 511 -10.01 -43.46 -19.78
N GLN A 512 -8.71 -43.16 -19.85
CA GLN A 512 -7.68 -44.08 -20.28
C GLN A 512 -6.53 -44.17 -19.27
N ILE A 513 -6.07 -45.38 -18.98
CA ILE A 513 -4.82 -45.61 -18.22
C ILE A 513 -3.88 -46.45 -19.09
N ILE A 514 -2.63 -46.03 -19.20
CA ILE A 514 -1.59 -46.68 -20.00
C ILE A 514 -0.39 -46.95 -19.09
N CYS A 515 0.03 -48.20 -18.98
CA CYS A 515 1.19 -48.60 -18.19
C CYS A 515 1.97 -49.66 -18.97
N GLN A 516 3.19 -49.34 -19.42
CA GLN A 516 3.92 -50.27 -20.29
C GLN A 516 5.39 -50.38 -19.90
N ASN A 517 5.91 -51.60 -19.82
CA ASN A 517 7.32 -51.88 -19.52
C ASN A 517 7.81 -51.24 -18.19
N VAL A 518 6.94 -51.23 -17.18
CA VAL A 518 7.20 -50.65 -15.86
C VAL A 518 7.23 -51.75 -14.79
N THR A 519 8.12 -51.61 -13.81
CA THR A 519 8.11 -52.40 -12.58
C THR A 519 7.31 -51.68 -11.49
N ILE A 520 6.27 -52.34 -10.99
CA ILE A 520 5.44 -51.89 -9.89
C ILE A 520 5.82 -52.70 -8.65
N THR A 521 6.28 -52.01 -7.61
CA THR A 521 6.73 -52.66 -6.37
C THR A 521 5.66 -52.63 -5.30
N ILE A 522 5.22 -53.79 -4.81
CA ILE A 522 4.35 -53.87 -3.62
C ILE A 522 5.23 -54.06 -2.39
N SER A 523 5.37 -53.01 -1.58
CA SER A 523 6.34 -52.97 -0.47
C SER A 523 5.78 -53.47 0.86
N ALA A 524 4.46 -53.63 0.98
CA ALA A 524 3.78 -54.14 2.17
C ALA A 524 2.51 -54.91 1.76
N PRO A 525 1.95 -55.78 2.63
CA PRO A 525 0.59 -56.29 2.46
C PRO A 525 -0.44 -55.15 2.37
N ILE A 526 -1.27 -55.16 1.34
CA ILE A 526 -2.28 -54.14 1.08
C ILE A 526 -3.65 -54.76 0.78
N GLY A 527 -4.71 -54.06 1.16
CA GLY A 527 -6.08 -54.38 0.78
C GLY A 527 -6.54 -53.50 -0.38
N VAL A 528 -7.13 -54.11 -1.40
CA VAL A 528 -7.85 -53.42 -2.48
C VAL A 528 -9.23 -54.03 -2.67
N THR A 529 -10.20 -53.26 -3.16
CA THR A 529 -11.42 -53.89 -3.70
C THR A 529 -11.05 -54.67 -4.96
N ARG A 530 -10.26 -54.03 -5.82
CA ARG A 530 -9.66 -54.64 -7.01
C ARG A 530 -8.40 -53.90 -7.44
N TRP A 531 -7.48 -54.59 -8.09
CA TRP A 531 -6.31 -53.92 -8.67
C TRP A 531 -6.73 -53.02 -9.83
N CYS A 532 -7.48 -53.56 -10.79
CA CYS A 532 -8.02 -52.78 -11.91
C CYS A 532 -9.55 -52.72 -11.90
N GLY A 533 -10.13 -51.54 -12.12
CA GLY A 533 -11.54 -51.36 -12.45
C GLY A 533 -11.69 -50.62 -13.76
N VAL A 534 -12.40 -51.19 -14.74
CA VAL A 534 -12.63 -50.52 -16.02
C VAL A 534 -14.10 -50.58 -16.41
N ALA A 535 -14.68 -49.40 -16.70
CA ALA A 535 -16.09 -49.24 -17.04
C ALA A 535 -16.30 -48.18 -18.12
N THR A 536 -16.64 -48.56 -19.36
CA THR A 536 -16.72 -47.57 -20.46
C THR A 536 -15.42 -46.77 -20.60
N GLY A 537 -14.28 -47.44 -20.47
CA GLY A 537 -12.94 -46.85 -20.50
C GLY A 537 -11.91 -47.85 -21.00
N LEU A 538 -10.64 -47.45 -21.03
CA LEU A 538 -9.55 -48.27 -21.55
C LEU A 538 -8.39 -48.36 -20.54
N LEU A 539 -7.92 -49.57 -20.27
CA LEU A 539 -6.66 -49.81 -19.59
C LEU A 539 -5.75 -50.61 -20.53
N THR A 540 -4.55 -50.10 -20.78
CA THR A 540 -3.49 -50.86 -21.47
C THR A 540 -2.36 -51.12 -20.50
N SER A 541 -2.09 -52.39 -20.21
CA SER A 541 -0.98 -52.80 -19.34
C SER A 541 -0.19 -53.94 -19.98
N THR A 542 0.95 -53.61 -20.59
CA THR A 542 1.77 -54.58 -21.33
C THR A 542 3.22 -54.54 -20.88
N GLY A 543 3.87 -55.70 -20.75
CA GLY A 543 5.26 -55.79 -20.31
C GLY A 543 5.55 -55.31 -18.87
N CYS A 544 4.53 -55.02 -18.05
CA CYS A 544 4.73 -54.64 -16.65
C CYS A 544 5.11 -55.83 -15.76
N THR A 545 5.93 -55.56 -14.74
CA THR A 545 6.32 -56.52 -13.71
C THR A 545 5.76 -56.10 -12.35
N PHE A 546 5.11 -57.01 -11.62
CA PHE A 546 4.59 -56.75 -10.27
C PHE A 546 5.38 -57.56 -9.23
N THR A 547 6.14 -56.88 -8.36
CA THR A 547 6.88 -57.56 -7.29
C THR A 547 5.95 -57.83 -6.10
N ASN A 548 6.13 -58.97 -5.42
CA ASN A 548 5.32 -59.37 -4.26
C ASN A 548 3.81 -59.40 -4.52
N LYS A 549 3.40 -59.85 -5.71
CA LYS A 549 1.99 -59.91 -6.14
C LYS A 549 1.03 -60.54 -5.11
N ALA A 550 1.48 -61.53 -4.35
CA ALA A 550 0.69 -62.23 -3.33
C ALA A 550 0.31 -61.35 -2.12
N ASN A 551 0.96 -60.19 -1.95
CA ASN A 551 0.69 -59.24 -0.87
C ASN A 551 -0.57 -58.39 -1.10
N VAL A 552 -1.29 -58.59 -2.21
CA VAL A 552 -2.48 -57.82 -2.55
C VAL A 552 -3.74 -58.64 -2.26
N ALA A 553 -4.44 -58.31 -1.18
CA ALA A 553 -5.74 -58.89 -0.86
C ALA A 553 -6.85 -58.15 -1.62
N GLY A 554 -7.59 -58.84 -2.49
CA GLY A 554 -8.62 -58.24 -3.34
C GLY A 554 -8.71 -58.87 -4.73
N ALA A 555 -9.65 -58.41 -5.56
CA ALA A 555 -9.82 -58.94 -6.92
C ALA A 555 -8.72 -58.45 -7.88
N THR A 556 -8.31 -59.28 -8.84
CA THR A 556 -7.32 -58.85 -9.84
C THR A 556 -7.86 -57.77 -10.78
N TYR A 557 -9.12 -57.88 -11.20
CA TYR A 557 -9.78 -56.86 -12.00
C TYR A 557 -11.32 -56.96 -11.98
N LEU A 558 -11.98 -55.87 -12.33
CA LEU A 558 -13.36 -55.86 -12.85
C LEU A 558 -13.40 -55.11 -14.18
N VAL A 559 -13.84 -55.78 -15.23
CA VAL A 559 -14.10 -55.16 -16.54
C VAL A 559 -15.57 -55.25 -16.85
N HIS A 560 -16.24 -54.10 -17.00
CA HIS A 560 -17.68 -54.05 -17.20
C HIS A 560 -18.13 -52.85 -18.04
N ARG A 561 -19.42 -52.78 -18.39
CA ARG A 561 -20.05 -51.67 -19.13
C ARG A 561 -19.24 -51.27 -20.38
N ASN A 562 -18.91 -52.27 -21.20
CA ASN A 562 -18.10 -52.12 -22.42
C ASN A 562 -16.69 -51.52 -22.18
N GLY A 563 -16.15 -51.62 -20.97
CA GLY A 563 -14.75 -51.30 -20.70
C GLY A 563 -13.80 -52.33 -21.33
N CYS A 564 -12.57 -51.91 -21.61
CA CYS A 564 -11.55 -52.78 -22.19
C CYS A 564 -10.26 -52.74 -21.37
N VAL A 565 -9.72 -53.91 -21.09
CA VAL A 565 -8.38 -54.11 -20.53
C VAL A 565 -7.55 -54.87 -21.54
N ILE A 566 -6.41 -54.30 -21.93
CA ILE A 566 -5.46 -54.88 -22.87
C ILE A 566 -4.19 -55.28 -22.12
N VAL A 567 -3.90 -56.58 -22.09
CA VAL A 567 -2.71 -57.20 -21.50
C VAL A 567 -1.93 -58.07 -22.49
N GLU A 568 -2.34 -58.12 -23.75
CA GLU A 568 -1.66 -58.83 -24.85
C GLU A 568 -1.38 -60.31 -24.55
N GLY A 569 -2.41 -61.02 -24.05
CA GLY A 569 -2.30 -62.46 -23.81
C GLY A 569 -1.56 -62.88 -22.54
N ALA A 570 -1.22 -61.95 -21.62
CA ALA A 570 -0.58 -62.26 -20.34
C ALA A 570 -1.45 -63.09 -19.36
N GLY A 571 -2.69 -63.39 -19.74
CA GLY A 571 -3.61 -64.29 -19.03
C GLY A 571 -4.42 -63.61 -17.91
N ALA A 572 -5.42 -64.35 -17.39
CA ALA A 572 -6.35 -63.86 -16.37
C ALA A 572 -5.69 -63.60 -15.00
N ASN A 573 -4.51 -64.18 -14.76
CA ASN A 573 -3.74 -64.01 -13.54
C ASN A 573 -2.59 -63.01 -13.75
N TYR A 574 -2.74 -62.00 -14.61
CA TYR A 574 -1.69 -61.00 -14.84
C TYR A 574 -1.58 -59.99 -13.69
N PHE A 575 -2.68 -59.33 -13.31
CA PHE A 575 -2.71 -58.31 -12.25
C PHE A 575 -2.67 -58.88 -10.81
N PRO A 576 -2.08 -58.16 -9.83
CA PRO A 576 -2.13 -58.50 -8.41
C PRO A 576 -3.52 -58.68 -7.82
N GLY A 577 -3.66 -59.59 -6.86
CA GLY A 577 -4.93 -59.91 -6.19
C GLY A 577 -5.02 -61.38 -5.78
N THR A 578 -5.67 -61.65 -4.65
CA THR A 578 -5.99 -63.01 -4.15
C THR A 578 -7.34 -63.54 -4.66
N ILE A 579 -8.20 -62.67 -5.19
CA ILE A 579 -9.52 -63.03 -5.72
C ILE A 579 -9.48 -62.94 -7.27
N ALA A 580 -10.05 -63.93 -7.95
CA ALA A 580 -10.08 -63.95 -9.41
C ALA A 580 -10.84 -62.75 -9.99
N GLY A 581 -10.34 -62.22 -11.11
CA GLY A 581 -10.96 -61.09 -11.80
C GLY A 581 -12.30 -61.46 -12.47
N THR A 582 -13.13 -60.46 -12.71
CA THR A 582 -14.45 -60.62 -13.33
C THR A 582 -14.58 -59.79 -14.60
N VAL A 583 -15.16 -60.39 -15.65
CA VAL A 583 -15.60 -59.71 -16.86
C VAL A 583 -17.13 -59.80 -16.93
N ALA A 584 -17.82 -58.68 -17.10
CA ALA A 584 -19.29 -58.63 -17.12
C ALA A 584 -19.82 -57.55 -18.08
N THR A 585 -21.11 -57.56 -18.40
CA THR A 585 -21.80 -56.44 -19.11
C THR A 585 -21.02 -55.90 -20.32
N GLY A 586 -20.60 -56.78 -21.22
CA GLY A 586 -19.87 -56.43 -22.45
C GLY A 586 -18.40 -56.03 -22.27
N GLY A 587 -17.85 -56.07 -21.05
CA GLY A 587 -16.43 -55.83 -20.81
C GLY A 587 -15.52 -56.79 -21.58
N GLN A 588 -14.32 -56.34 -21.93
CA GLN A 588 -13.32 -57.12 -22.68
C GLN A 588 -11.99 -57.14 -21.93
N TYR A 589 -11.44 -58.33 -21.72
CA TYR A 589 -10.09 -58.52 -21.18
C TYR A 589 -9.30 -59.32 -22.22
N VAL A 590 -8.33 -58.68 -22.87
CA VAL A 590 -7.66 -59.19 -24.09
C VAL A 590 -6.15 -59.17 -23.98
#